data_AF-A0A939YFJ4-F1
#
_entry.id   AF-A0A939YFJ4-F1
#
_cell.length_a   1.000
_cell.length_b   1.000
_cell.length_c   1.000
_cell.angle_alpha   90.00
_cell.angle_beta   90.00
_cell.angle_gamma   90.00
#
_symmetry.space_group_name_H-M   'P 1'
#
loop_
_entity.id
_entity.type
_entity.pdbx_description
1 polymer ?
#
loop_
_entity_poly.entity_id
_entity_poly.type
_entity_poly.pdbx_seq_one_letter_code
_entity_poly.pdbx_strand_id
1 'polypeptide(L)'
;LKTEGLRLCGVFRGGVSFEVRAKTYPAAEYTTVLVDIAVSANGGTLLPFPADADYDALFARHLPEFRKALGNAEIELDTPESGLDTDERLKRFKAGDDPSLPVLYFEYGRYLLASGSSGELPLNLQGKWSEVIRPAWECDYHLNVNLQMAYWPAAALGMGKQEDPLFTFCERCVPYAREAARKLYGCRGVCFPLQTDSSCRTTPESTGWCVWIGAAAWLASHFTRRWRYEKDETFLKNRAYPFLKEVAAFYEDYLVLREDGLYHIAPSQSPENKFEGTGDYAVSILVDSAMDIELAAETLNACIEMSVSLGVDGDLRKKWSDILARLPALTTDSKGRLNEFDKERVETEPGHRHLSHLYGLYPGELFPQGHPLRRAAEISLDYRLSHGGAYTGWSRAWTACIMARLGRAEDCYKHLTALICDFATESLLDLHPPRIFQIDGNMGGCAAVCEMLLSAEGGTVTLLGALPEEWGSGSFRHLKAPGTLDVSCVWKDGRAETIELRAEQAGTWTLRTGGKEYAVALSQGETKTLAI
;
A
#
# COMPACT_ATOMS: atom_id res chain seq x y z
N LEU A 1 -8.02 -19.19 -43.32
CA LEU A 1 -8.31 -19.84 -42.03
C LEU A 1 -9.83 -20.06 -41.96
N LYS A 2 -10.30 -21.30 -42.10
CA LYS A 2 -11.73 -21.60 -41.88
C LYS A 2 -11.98 -21.67 -40.38
N THR A 3 -13.12 -21.13 -39.96
CA THR A 3 -13.65 -20.92 -38.61
C THR A 3 -14.02 -22.22 -37.87
N GLU A 4 -13.12 -23.20 -37.80
CA GLU A 4 -13.31 -24.36 -36.93
C GLU A 4 -12.39 -24.20 -35.71
N GLY A 5 -12.99 -24.03 -34.54
CA GLY A 5 -12.28 -23.73 -33.30
C GLY A 5 -11.26 -24.81 -32.92
N LEU A 6 -10.12 -24.40 -32.39
CA LEU A 6 -9.07 -25.30 -31.92
C LEU A 6 -9.34 -25.65 -30.45
N ARG A 7 -9.43 -26.95 -30.13
CA ARG A 7 -9.57 -27.44 -28.76
C ARG A 7 -8.38 -28.33 -28.41
N LEU A 8 -7.67 -27.98 -27.33
CA LEU A 8 -6.53 -28.71 -26.80
C LEU A 8 -6.81 -29.03 -25.33
N CYS A 9 -6.88 -30.31 -24.97
CA CYS A 9 -7.05 -30.74 -23.57
C CYS A 9 -5.86 -31.62 -23.15
N GLY A 10 -5.43 -31.52 -21.90
CA GLY A 10 -4.35 -32.35 -21.39
C GLY A 10 -4.22 -32.36 -19.88
N VAL A 11 -3.37 -33.25 -19.38
CA VAL A 11 -3.00 -33.35 -17.96
C VAL A 11 -1.47 -33.34 -17.90
N PHE A 12 -0.88 -32.39 -17.17
CA PHE A 12 0.56 -32.37 -16.93
C PHE A 12 0.95 -33.44 -15.92
N ARG A 13 2.21 -33.90 -15.94
CA ARG A 13 2.76 -34.73 -14.86
C ARG A 13 2.65 -33.97 -13.54
N GLY A 14 1.89 -34.51 -12.58
CA GLY A 14 1.61 -33.87 -11.29
C GLY A 14 0.12 -33.64 -11.00
N GLY A 15 -0.80 -34.01 -11.90
CA GLY A 15 -2.25 -33.95 -11.63
C GLY A 15 -2.92 -32.62 -11.99
N VAL A 16 -2.18 -31.68 -12.58
CA VAL A 16 -2.72 -30.42 -13.09
C VAL A 16 -3.44 -30.69 -14.42
N SER A 17 -4.75 -30.42 -14.46
CA SER A 17 -5.55 -30.48 -15.69
C SER A 17 -5.58 -29.12 -16.37
N PHE A 18 -5.58 -29.12 -17.70
CA PHE A 18 -5.81 -27.92 -18.49
C PHE A 18 -6.73 -28.18 -19.69
N GLU A 19 -7.46 -27.13 -20.08
CA GLU A 19 -8.23 -27.08 -21.32
C GLU A 19 -8.01 -25.71 -21.98
N VAL A 20 -7.68 -25.73 -23.27
CA VAL A 20 -7.56 -24.55 -24.12
C VAL A 20 -8.57 -24.65 -25.26
N ARG A 21 -9.40 -23.63 -25.44
CA ARG A 21 -10.31 -23.49 -26.58
C ARG A 21 -10.00 -22.18 -27.29
N ALA A 22 -9.88 -22.21 -28.61
CA ALA A 22 -9.65 -21.02 -29.42
C ALA A 22 -10.71 -20.85 -30.52
N LYS A 23 -11.25 -19.65 -30.67
CA LYS A 23 -12.18 -19.26 -31.74
C LYS A 23 -11.73 -17.96 -32.38
N THR A 24 -11.84 -17.86 -33.71
CA THR A 24 -11.41 -16.69 -34.46
C THR A 24 -12.60 -15.91 -34.99
N TYR A 25 -12.54 -14.58 -34.87
CA TYR A 25 -13.51 -13.62 -35.39
C TYR A 25 -12.75 -12.69 -36.33
N PRO A 26 -12.74 -12.96 -37.64
CA PRO A 26 -12.04 -12.12 -38.60
C PRO A 26 -12.77 -10.78 -38.78
N ALA A 27 -12.04 -9.66 -38.67
CA ALA A 27 -12.47 -8.33 -39.07
C ALA A 27 -11.55 -7.78 -40.19
N ALA A 28 -11.87 -6.61 -40.74
CA ALA A 28 -11.15 -6.05 -41.90
C ALA A 28 -9.67 -5.73 -41.63
N GLU A 29 -9.34 -5.28 -40.41
CA GLU A 29 -7.99 -4.82 -40.04
C GLU A 29 -7.29 -5.73 -39.01
N TYR A 30 -8.07 -6.51 -38.25
CA TYR A 30 -7.55 -7.40 -37.21
C TYR A 30 -8.37 -8.70 -37.14
N THR A 31 -7.77 -9.77 -36.62
CA THR A 31 -8.49 -11.01 -36.29
C THR A 31 -8.52 -11.14 -34.78
N THR A 32 -9.72 -11.15 -34.19
CA THR A 32 -9.86 -11.42 -32.77
C THR A 32 -9.76 -12.93 -32.54
N VAL A 33 -8.84 -13.35 -31.66
CA VAL A 33 -8.73 -14.73 -31.21
C VAL A 33 -9.22 -14.80 -29.78
N LEU A 34 -10.36 -15.44 -29.55
CA LEU A 34 -10.80 -15.78 -28.21
C LEU A 34 -10.04 -17.03 -27.78
N VAL A 35 -9.22 -16.92 -26.73
CA VAL A 35 -8.51 -18.05 -26.12
C VAL A 35 -9.05 -18.22 -24.70
N ASP A 36 -9.73 -19.34 -24.47
CA ASP A 36 -10.20 -19.76 -23.16
C ASP A 36 -9.19 -20.77 -22.60
N ILE A 37 -8.54 -20.41 -21.49
CA ILE A 37 -7.56 -21.26 -20.81
C ILE A 37 -8.07 -21.50 -19.39
N ALA A 38 -8.39 -22.75 -19.08
CA ALA A 38 -8.73 -23.16 -17.75
C ALA A 38 -7.64 -24.10 -17.21
N VAL A 39 -7.18 -23.84 -15.99
CA VAL A 39 -6.17 -24.66 -15.29
C VAL A 39 -6.68 -25.00 -13.90
N SER A 40 -6.53 -26.25 -13.47
CA SER A 40 -6.80 -26.65 -12.09
C SER A 40 -5.60 -27.38 -11.50
N ALA A 41 -5.01 -26.78 -10.46
CA ALA A 41 -3.91 -27.38 -9.72
C ALA A 41 -4.33 -28.66 -8.98
N ASN A 42 -5.61 -28.78 -8.61
CA ASN A 42 -6.16 -29.90 -7.83
C ASN A 42 -6.98 -30.88 -8.69
N GLY A 43 -6.96 -30.74 -10.03
CA GLY A 43 -7.77 -31.56 -10.93
C GLY A 43 -9.28 -31.33 -10.83
N GLY A 44 -9.71 -30.22 -10.23
CA GLY A 44 -11.11 -29.82 -10.12
C GLY A 44 -11.75 -29.47 -11.46
N THR A 45 -13.07 -29.32 -11.47
CA THR A 45 -13.84 -28.93 -12.66
C THR A 45 -13.31 -27.59 -13.19
N LEU A 46 -12.63 -27.64 -14.33
CA LEU A 46 -12.34 -26.47 -15.13
C LEU A 46 -13.68 -25.84 -15.48
N LEU A 47 -13.85 -24.54 -15.25
CA LEU A 47 -15.02 -23.77 -15.68
C LEU A 47 -14.71 -23.23 -17.07
N PRO A 48 -14.93 -23.99 -18.16
CA PRO A 48 -14.60 -23.49 -19.48
C PRO A 48 -15.63 -22.41 -19.83
N PHE A 49 -15.23 -21.43 -20.61
CA PHE A 49 -16.17 -20.49 -21.19
C PHE A 49 -17.29 -21.23 -21.96
N PRO A 50 -18.52 -20.67 -22.01
CA PRO A 50 -19.57 -21.23 -22.85
C PRO A 50 -19.07 -21.38 -24.29
N ALA A 51 -19.23 -22.56 -24.89
CA ALA A 51 -18.72 -22.86 -26.23
C ALA A 51 -19.30 -21.96 -27.33
N ASP A 52 -20.46 -21.34 -27.07
CA ASP A 52 -21.17 -20.43 -27.96
C ASP A 52 -20.93 -18.95 -27.64
N ALA A 53 -19.90 -18.62 -26.86
CA ALA A 53 -19.63 -17.24 -26.49
C ALA A 53 -19.41 -16.35 -27.73
N ASP A 54 -20.03 -15.18 -27.71
CA ASP A 54 -19.92 -14.14 -28.72
C ASP A 54 -19.07 -12.99 -28.17
N TYR A 55 -18.13 -12.46 -28.96
CA TYR A 55 -17.18 -11.44 -28.49
C TYR A 55 -17.90 -10.20 -27.95
N ASP A 56 -18.89 -9.70 -28.69
CA ASP A 56 -19.62 -8.49 -28.31
C ASP A 56 -20.39 -8.71 -27.01
N ALA A 57 -21.03 -9.88 -26.84
CA ALA A 57 -21.68 -10.25 -25.59
C ALA A 57 -20.69 -10.35 -24.40
N LEU A 58 -19.48 -10.89 -24.63
CA LEU A 58 -18.45 -10.98 -23.59
C LEU A 58 -17.89 -9.62 -23.21
N PHE A 59 -17.60 -8.77 -24.19
CA PHE A 59 -17.11 -7.42 -23.96
C PHE A 59 -18.16 -6.57 -23.24
N ALA A 60 -19.43 -6.65 -23.67
CA ALA A 60 -20.55 -5.97 -23.03
C ALA A 60 -20.75 -6.40 -21.56
N ARG A 61 -20.41 -7.66 -21.21
CA ARG A 61 -20.41 -8.14 -19.82
C ARG A 61 -19.16 -7.71 -19.05
N HIS A 62 -17.99 -7.72 -19.69
CA HIS A 62 -16.72 -7.35 -19.07
C HIS A 62 -16.68 -5.87 -18.68
N LEU A 63 -17.09 -4.99 -19.59
CA LEU A 63 -16.88 -3.54 -19.43
C LEU A 63 -17.53 -2.96 -18.16
N PRO A 64 -18.79 -3.26 -17.79
CA PRO A 64 -19.39 -2.77 -16.54
C PRO A 64 -18.68 -3.31 -15.29
N GLU A 65 -18.31 -4.60 -15.28
CA GLU A 65 -17.62 -5.21 -14.14
C GLU A 65 -16.20 -4.65 -13.97
N PHE A 66 -15.48 -4.45 -15.07
CA PHE A 66 -14.15 -3.87 -15.05
C PHE A 66 -14.17 -2.40 -14.62
N ARG A 67 -15.13 -1.61 -15.12
CA ARG A 67 -15.32 -0.22 -14.66
C ARG A 67 -15.60 -0.13 -13.16
N LYS A 68 -16.43 -1.03 -12.64
CA LYS A 68 -16.69 -1.14 -11.20
C LYS A 68 -15.42 -1.49 -10.42
N ALA A 69 -14.56 -2.36 -10.96
CA ALA A 69 -13.28 -2.72 -10.34
C ALA A 69 -12.26 -1.57 -10.39
N LEU A 70 -12.27 -0.75 -11.44
CA LEU A 70 -11.38 0.40 -11.63
C LEU A 70 -11.67 1.56 -10.66
N GLY A 71 -12.83 1.54 -10.02
CA GLY A 71 -13.30 2.64 -9.16
C GLY A 71 -13.68 3.88 -9.97
N ASN A 72 -14.07 4.93 -9.25
CA ASN A 72 -14.60 6.16 -9.87
C ASN A 72 -13.68 7.37 -9.71
N ALA A 73 -12.50 7.21 -9.10
CA ALA A 73 -11.53 8.29 -8.98
C ALA A 73 -11.19 8.82 -10.39
N GLU A 74 -10.97 10.12 -10.55
CA GLU A 74 -10.60 10.72 -11.84
C GLU A 74 -9.69 11.92 -11.58
N ILE A 75 -8.68 12.12 -12.42
CA ILE A 75 -7.82 13.30 -12.41
C ILE A 75 -7.76 13.86 -13.83
N GLU A 76 -8.03 15.15 -13.96
CA GLU A 76 -7.97 15.88 -15.22
C GLU A 76 -7.10 17.12 -15.02
N LEU A 77 -6.13 17.32 -15.90
CA LEU A 77 -5.31 18.54 -15.95
C LEU A 77 -5.77 19.39 -17.12
N ASP A 78 -5.69 20.72 -16.99
CA ASP A 78 -5.94 21.67 -18.09
C ASP A 78 -4.74 21.70 -19.05
N THR A 79 -4.44 20.56 -19.65
CA THR A 79 -3.40 20.36 -20.66
C THR A 79 -3.98 19.53 -21.80
N PRO A 80 -3.61 19.79 -23.07
CA PRO A 80 -4.05 18.96 -24.18
C PRO A 80 -3.67 17.49 -23.98
N GLU A 81 -4.59 16.59 -24.31
CA GLU A 81 -4.30 15.16 -24.35
C GLU A 81 -3.21 14.87 -25.38
N SER A 82 -2.24 14.03 -25.00
CA SER A 82 -1.15 13.64 -25.89
C SER A 82 -1.57 12.47 -26.77
N GLY A 83 -1.55 12.67 -28.09
CA GLY A 83 -1.71 11.58 -29.07
C GLY A 83 -0.41 10.83 -29.40
N LEU A 84 0.65 11.02 -28.61
CA LEU A 84 1.94 10.35 -28.79
C LEU A 84 1.98 8.99 -28.08
N ASP A 85 2.78 8.07 -28.62
CA ASP A 85 3.09 6.80 -27.98
C ASP A 85 3.84 7.02 -26.64
N THR A 86 3.69 6.08 -25.71
CA THR A 86 4.17 6.22 -24.32
C THR A 86 5.69 6.37 -24.21
N ASP A 87 6.46 5.74 -25.09
CA ASP A 87 7.93 5.89 -25.18
C ASP A 87 8.34 7.33 -25.54
N GLU A 88 7.58 7.96 -26.43
CA GLU A 88 7.81 9.35 -26.84
C GLU A 88 7.34 10.33 -25.77
N ARG A 89 6.27 10.01 -25.06
CA ARG A 89 5.83 10.74 -23.86
C ARG A 89 6.88 10.68 -22.75
N LEU A 90 7.51 9.53 -22.51
CA LEU A 90 8.59 9.38 -21.52
C LEU A 90 9.77 10.31 -21.83
N LYS A 91 10.17 10.44 -23.10
CA LYS A 91 11.22 11.37 -23.53
C LYS A 91 10.83 12.83 -23.25
N ARG A 92 9.59 13.22 -23.56
CA ARG A 92 9.08 14.59 -23.30
C ARG A 92 8.93 14.88 -21.82
N PHE A 93 8.43 13.94 -21.03
CA PHE A 93 8.32 14.10 -19.58
C PHE A 93 9.70 14.28 -18.93
N LYS A 94 10.70 13.50 -19.36
CA LYS A 94 12.09 13.68 -18.91
C LYS A 94 12.68 15.06 -19.25
N ALA A 95 12.19 15.69 -20.31
CA ALA A 95 12.56 17.05 -20.71
C ALA A 95 11.72 18.15 -20.01
N GLY A 96 10.67 17.79 -19.26
CA GLY A 96 9.76 18.73 -18.61
C GLY A 96 8.53 19.16 -19.44
N ASP A 97 8.27 18.50 -20.57
CA ASP A 97 7.28 18.93 -21.57
C ASP A 97 5.97 18.10 -21.59
N ASP A 98 5.78 17.17 -20.64
CA ASP A 98 4.56 16.35 -20.52
C ASP A 98 4.12 16.20 -19.05
N PRO A 99 3.49 17.23 -18.45
CA PRO A 99 3.07 17.20 -17.05
C PRO A 99 1.93 16.21 -16.76
N SER A 100 1.32 15.64 -17.81
CA SER A 100 0.24 14.67 -17.72
C SER A 100 0.70 13.22 -17.62
N LEU A 101 2.00 12.92 -17.81
CA LEU A 101 2.50 11.54 -17.71
C LEU A 101 2.35 10.93 -16.31
N PRO A 102 2.57 11.67 -15.20
CA PRO A 102 2.23 11.18 -13.87
C PRO A 102 0.74 10.81 -13.68
N VAL A 103 -0.18 11.50 -14.37
CA VAL A 103 -1.61 11.17 -14.34
C VAL A 103 -1.87 9.85 -15.07
N LEU A 104 -1.23 9.62 -16.23
CA LEU A 104 -1.28 8.31 -16.89
C LEU A 104 -0.70 7.20 -15.98
N TYR A 105 0.38 7.47 -15.26
CA TYR A 105 0.98 6.51 -14.33
C TYR A 105 0.04 6.19 -13.16
N PHE A 106 -0.66 7.20 -12.63
CA PHE A 106 -1.74 7.03 -11.64
C PHE A 106 -2.87 6.13 -12.17
N GLU A 107 -3.36 6.41 -13.38
CA GLU A 107 -4.39 5.58 -14.03
C GLU A 107 -3.91 4.15 -14.26
N TYR A 108 -2.63 3.97 -14.59
CA TYR A 108 -2.04 2.65 -14.76
C TYR A 108 -1.96 1.88 -13.43
N GLY A 109 -1.64 2.55 -12.31
CA GLY A 109 -1.71 1.94 -10.98
C GLY A 109 -3.10 1.43 -10.64
N ARG A 110 -4.15 2.23 -10.91
CA ARG A 110 -5.56 1.82 -10.74
C ARG A 110 -5.90 0.62 -11.61
N TYR A 111 -5.51 0.66 -12.89
CA TYR A 111 -5.69 -0.44 -13.83
C TYR A 111 -5.03 -1.73 -13.33
N LEU A 112 -3.78 -1.64 -12.86
CA LEU A 112 -3.01 -2.77 -12.36
C LEU A 112 -3.65 -3.36 -11.09
N LEU A 113 -4.16 -2.53 -10.18
CA LEU A 113 -4.84 -3.00 -8.97
C LEU A 113 -6.16 -3.70 -9.32
N ALA A 114 -6.98 -3.09 -10.17
CA ALA A 114 -8.24 -3.66 -10.64
C ALA A 114 -8.02 -4.99 -11.38
N SER A 115 -7.01 -5.03 -12.25
CA SER A 115 -6.72 -6.21 -13.07
C SER A 115 -6.06 -7.31 -12.26
N GLY A 116 -5.16 -6.97 -11.34
CA GLY A 116 -4.33 -7.92 -10.61
C GLY A 116 -5.02 -8.51 -9.37
N SER A 117 -5.79 -7.70 -8.64
CA SER A 117 -6.39 -8.08 -7.35
C SER A 117 -7.89 -8.40 -7.46
N SER A 118 -8.24 -9.22 -8.47
CA SER A 118 -9.61 -9.68 -8.72
C SER A 118 -9.79 -11.21 -8.56
N GLY A 119 -8.77 -11.89 -8.02
CA GLY A 119 -8.76 -13.35 -7.80
C GLY A 119 -8.84 -13.74 -6.32
N GLU A 120 -8.48 -15.00 -6.01
CA GLU A 120 -8.45 -15.53 -4.63
C GLU A 120 -7.19 -15.14 -3.85
N LEU A 121 -6.16 -14.68 -4.55
CA LEU A 121 -4.86 -14.33 -4.01
C LEU A 121 -4.58 -12.83 -4.19
N PRO A 122 -3.86 -12.19 -3.27
CA PRO A 122 -3.45 -10.80 -3.43
C PRO A 122 -2.39 -10.67 -4.50
N LEU A 123 -2.11 -9.41 -4.88
CA LEU A 123 -0.95 -9.04 -5.68
C LEU A 123 0.32 -9.60 -5.01
N ASN A 124 1.16 -10.29 -5.77
CA ASN A 124 2.51 -10.61 -5.34
C ASN A 124 3.49 -9.52 -5.82
N LEU A 125 4.79 -9.76 -5.66
CA LEU A 125 5.87 -8.86 -6.11
C LEU A 125 5.72 -8.38 -7.58
N GLN A 126 5.15 -9.20 -8.48
CA GLN A 126 4.87 -8.81 -9.87
C GLN A 126 3.35 -8.73 -10.17
N GLY A 127 2.54 -8.52 -9.13
CA GLY A 127 1.09 -8.53 -9.15
C GLY A 127 0.52 -9.91 -9.44
N LYS A 128 0.51 -10.27 -10.73
CA LYS A 128 0.15 -11.59 -11.25
C LYS A 128 0.87 -11.92 -12.57
N TRP A 129 1.79 -11.06 -13.01
CA TRP A 129 2.42 -11.12 -14.33
C TRP A 129 3.89 -11.51 -14.18
N SER A 130 4.20 -12.77 -14.48
CA SER A 130 5.57 -13.26 -14.56
C SER A 130 5.71 -14.15 -15.79
N GLU A 131 6.76 -13.94 -16.58
CA GLU A 131 7.08 -14.78 -17.73
C GLU A 131 8.13 -15.86 -17.40
N VAL A 132 8.69 -15.83 -16.19
CA VAL A 132 9.81 -16.71 -15.78
C VAL A 132 9.37 -17.71 -14.71
N ILE A 133 9.95 -18.91 -14.81
CA ILE A 133 9.68 -20.02 -13.86
C ILE A 133 10.31 -19.76 -12.49
N ARG A 134 11.46 -19.07 -12.46
CA ARG A 134 12.19 -18.70 -11.24
C ARG A 134 12.36 -17.19 -11.20
N PRO A 135 11.28 -16.45 -10.88
CA PRO A 135 11.35 -15.00 -10.77
C PRO A 135 12.25 -14.58 -9.61
N ALA A 136 12.74 -13.34 -9.66
CA ALA A 136 13.50 -12.76 -8.56
C ALA A 136 12.66 -12.76 -7.28
N TRP A 137 13.29 -13.13 -6.16
CA TRP A 137 12.62 -13.30 -4.86
C TRP A 137 11.38 -14.22 -4.93
N GLU A 138 11.39 -15.20 -5.84
CA GLU A 138 10.31 -16.16 -6.08
C GLU A 138 8.94 -15.52 -6.40
N CYS A 139 8.91 -14.21 -6.72
CA CYS A 139 7.69 -13.44 -6.86
C CYS A 139 6.74 -13.69 -5.67
N ASP A 140 7.33 -13.71 -4.47
CA ASP A 140 6.67 -14.05 -3.22
C ASP A 140 5.75 -12.92 -2.72
N TYR A 141 5.20 -13.13 -1.52
CA TYR A 141 4.58 -12.07 -0.74
C TYR A 141 5.61 -11.54 0.26
N HIS A 142 6.18 -10.38 -0.09
CA HIS A 142 7.18 -9.69 0.71
C HIS A 142 6.51 -8.68 1.65
N LEU A 143 6.62 -8.90 2.97
CA LEU A 143 5.78 -8.29 4.00
C LEU A 143 6.47 -7.19 4.83
N ASN A 144 7.62 -6.67 4.40
CA ASN A 144 8.33 -5.56 5.05
C ASN A 144 8.33 -4.27 4.22
N VAL A 145 7.44 -4.16 3.22
CA VAL A 145 6.99 -2.94 2.55
C VAL A 145 6.19 -3.28 1.30
N ASN A 146 6.61 -4.28 0.52
CA ASN A 146 6.20 -4.43 -0.87
C ASN A 146 4.72 -4.81 -1.01
N LEU A 147 4.26 -5.84 -0.28
CA LEU A 147 2.85 -6.22 -0.31
C LEU A 147 1.97 -5.11 0.25
N GLN A 148 2.41 -4.43 1.31
CA GLN A 148 1.65 -3.31 1.87
C GLN A 148 1.55 -2.16 0.86
N MET A 149 2.67 -1.83 0.21
CA MET A 149 2.76 -0.81 -0.84
C MET A 149 1.85 -1.12 -2.02
N ALA A 150 1.69 -2.39 -2.38
CA ALA A 150 0.80 -2.82 -3.45
C ALA A 150 -0.67 -2.40 -3.21
N TYR A 151 -1.06 -2.12 -1.96
CA TYR A 151 -2.41 -1.74 -1.57
C TYR A 151 -2.55 -0.34 -0.98
N TRP A 152 -1.46 0.44 -0.86
CA TRP A 152 -1.51 1.81 -0.35
C TRP A 152 -2.55 2.72 -1.02
N PRO A 153 -2.75 2.71 -2.35
CA PRO A 153 -3.68 3.63 -2.97
C PRO A 153 -5.15 3.18 -2.83
N ALA A 154 -5.42 1.92 -2.47
CA ALA A 154 -6.75 1.30 -2.58
C ALA A 154 -7.85 2.07 -1.84
N ALA A 155 -7.59 2.45 -0.58
CA ALA A 155 -8.55 3.18 0.23
C ALA A 155 -8.86 4.57 -0.34
N ALA A 156 -7.84 5.34 -0.73
CA ALA A 156 -7.99 6.69 -1.29
C ALA A 156 -8.68 6.69 -2.66
N LEU A 157 -8.55 5.61 -3.43
CA LEU A 157 -9.21 5.43 -4.72
C LEU A 157 -10.66 4.95 -4.62
N GLY A 158 -11.14 4.59 -3.42
CA GLY A 158 -12.43 3.91 -3.25
C GLY A 158 -12.44 2.50 -3.86
N MET A 159 -11.27 1.87 -4.00
CA MET A 159 -11.08 0.53 -4.54
C MET A 159 -10.96 -0.52 -3.43
N GLY A 160 -11.73 -0.35 -2.36
CA GLY A 160 -11.64 -1.22 -1.20
C GLY A 160 -11.86 -2.70 -1.56
N LYS A 161 -12.77 -3.02 -2.49
CA LYS A 161 -13.02 -4.42 -2.87
C LYS A 161 -11.77 -5.12 -3.41
N GLN A 162 -10.83 -4.38 -3.99
CA GLN A 162 -9.57 -4.93 -4.46
C GLN A 162 -8.65 -5.34 -3.30
N GLU A 163 -8.89 -4.92 -2.05
CA GLU A 163 -8.17 -5.41 -0.86
C GLU A 163 -8.73 -6.74 -0.32
N ASP A 164 -9.91 -7.19 -0.75
CA ASP A 164 -10.51 -8.42 -0.24
C ASP A 164 -9.62 -9.68 -0.38
N PRO A 165 -8.87 -9.86 -1.49
CA PRO A 165 -7.91 -10.96 -1.61
C PRO A 165 -6.78 -10.89 -0.57
N LEU A 166 -6.30 -9.69 -0.21
CA LEU A 166 -5.29 -9.50 0.84
C LEU A 166 -5.83 -9.94 2.21
N PHE A 167 -7.02 -9.48 2.56
CA PHE A 167 -7.65 -9.83 3.83
C PHE A 167 -7.94 -11.33 3.93
N THR A 168 -8.45 -11.91 2.85
CA THR A 168 -8.74 -13.35 2.76
C THR A 168 -7.46 -14.18 2.89
N PHE A 169 -6.38 -13.72 2.26
CA PHE A 169 -5.06 -14.34 2.39
C PHE A 169 -4.56 -14.31 3.84
N CYS A 170 -4.61 -13.14 4.49
CA CYS A 170 -4.21 -13.00 5.90
C CYS A 170 -5.01 -13.95 6.81
N GLU A 171 -6.34 -13.97 6.66
CA GLU A 171 -7.27 -14.84 7.40
C GLU A 171 -6.95 -16.32 7.18
N ARG A 172 -6.67 -16.72 5.92
CA ARG A 172 -6.27 -18.09 5.58
C ARG A 172 -4.95 -18.50 6.25
N CYS A 173 -4.03 -17.56 6.43
CA CYS A 173 -2.74 -17.83 7.05
C CYS A 173 -2.80 -17.86 8.59
N VAL A 174 -3.89 -17.41 9.24
CA VAL A 174 -4.01 -17.34 10.71
C VAL A 174 -3.70 -18.66 11.43
N PRO A 175 -4.19 -19.85 11.02
CA PRO A 175 -3.88 -21.10 11.72
C PRO A 175 -2.38 -21.40 11.77
N TYR A 176 -1.66 -21.15 10.67
CA TYR A 176 -0.22 -21.36 10.56
C TYR A 176 0.55 -20.28 11.32
N ALA A 177 0.11 -19.02 11.23
CA ALA A 177 0.74 -17.89 11.91
C ALA A 177 0.61 -18.00 13.44
N ARG A 178 -0.49 -18.57 13.95
CA ARG A 178 -0.65 -18.94 15.37
C ARG A 178 0.31 -20.04 15.80
N GLU A 179 0.49 -21.04 14.94
CA GLU A 179 1.47 -22.10 15.20
C GLU A 179 2.90 -21.55 15.23
N ALA A 180 3.25 -20.65 14.32
CA ALA A 180 4.53 -19.96 14.29
C ALA A 180 4.76 -19.11 15.56
N ALA A 181 3.79 -18.27 15.96
CA ALA A 181 3.87 -17.47 17.19
C ALA A 181 4.16 -18.33 18.42
N ARG A 182 3.43 -19.44 18.57
CA ARG A 182 3.60 -20.37 19.69
C ARG A 182 4.94 -21.11 19.63
N LYS A 183 5.34 -21.64 18.48
CA LYS A 183 6.53 -22.49 18.36
C LYS A 183 7.84 -21.70 18.36
N LEU A 184 7.85 -20.51 17.78
CA LEU A 184 9.05 -19.68 17.68
C LEU A 184 9.24 -18.80 18.92
N TYR A 185 8.15 -18.26 19.47
CA TYR A 185 8.20 -17.23 20.52
C TYR A 185 7.42 -17.56 21.78
N GLY A 186 6.71 -18.70 21.83
CA GLY A 186 5.88 -19.05 22.99
C GLY A 186 4.67 -18.12 23.17
N CYS A 187 4.33 -17.32 22.17
CA CYS A 187 3.30 -16.28 22.24
C CYS A 187 1.94 -16.77 21.73
N ARG A 188 0.85 -16.19 22.26
CA ARG A 188 -0.47 -16.22 21.62
C ARG A 188 -0.47 -15.34 20.37
N GLY A 189 -1.63 -15.30 19.69
CA GLY A 189 -1.80 -14.43 18.52
C GLY A 189 -1.14 -14.98 17.27
N VAL A 190 -0.83 -14.10 16.32
CA VAL A 190 -0.24 -14.45 15.02
C VAL A 190 1.13 -13.82 14.82
N CYS A 191 2.05 -14.59 14.25
CA CYS A 191 3.34 -14.09 13.76
C CYS A 191 3.46 -14.41 12.27
N PHE A 192 3.66 -13.37 11.46
CA PHE A 192 3.95 -13.51 10.04
C PHE A 192 5.45 -13.28 9.81
N PRO A 193 6.11 -14.10 8.97
CA PRO A 193 7.50 -13.86 8.59
C PRO A 193 7.58 -12.71 7.59
N LEU A 194 8.79 -12.21 7.35
CA LEU A 194 9.05 -11.22 6.30
C LEU A 194 8.60 -11.70 4.90
N GLN A 195 8.66 -13.01 4.64
CA GLN A 195 8.36 -13.61 3.32
C GLN A 195 7.42 -14.79 3.45
N THR A 196 6.36 -14.79 2.66
CA THR A 196 5.40 -15.89 2.59
C THR A 196 5.00 -16.17 1.14
N ASP A 197 4.24 -17.23 0.93
CA ASP A 197 3.83 -17.71 -0.39
C ASP A 197 2.33 -18.05 -0.40
N SER A 198 1.84 -18.52 -1.54
CA SER A 198 0.44 -18.93 -1.70
C SER A 198 0.02 -20.09 -0.79
N SER A 199 0.96 -20.78 -0.15
CA SER A 199 0.72 -21.87 0.81
C SER A 199 0.75 -21.39 2.27
N CYS A 200 0.84 -20.08 2.52
CA CYS A 200 0.90 -19.50 3.87
C CYS A 200 2.11 -20.00 4.70
N ARG A 201 3.30 -20.08 4.09
CA ARG A 201 4.53 -20.33 4.84
C ARG A 201 4.72 -19.25 5.91
N THR A 202 4.81 -19.65 7.18
CA THR A 202 4.87 -18.73 8.34
C THR A 202 6.16 -18.83 9.15
N THR A 203 7.17 -19.53 8.62
CA THR A 203 8.51 -19.62 9.19
C THR A 203 9.49 -18.71 8.44
N PRO A 204 10.46 -18.08 9.11
CA PRO A 204 11.55 -17.37 8.44
C PRO A 204 12.29 -18.27 7.44
N GLU A 205 12.66 -17.72 6.29
CA GLU A 205 13.38 -18.47 5.25
C GLU A 205 14.90 -18.44 5.38
N SER A 206 15.42 -17.45 6.08
CA SER A 206 16.84 -17.22 6.21
C SER A 206 17.18 -16.59 7.57
N THR A 207 18.46 -16.32 7.79
CA THR A 207 18.99 -15.59 8.94
C THR A 207 18.99 -14.09 8.67
N GLY A 208 19.32 -13.27 9.69
CA GLY A 208 19.42 -11.82 9.51
C GLY A 208 18.07 -11.12 9.61
N TRP A 209 17.65 -10.40 8.57
CA TRP A 209 16.41 -9.60 8.55
C TRP A 209 15.11 -10.41 8.54
N CYS A 210 15.16 -11.71 8.18
CA CYS A 210 13.96 -12.54 8.05
C CYS A 210 13.26 -12.84 9.39
N VAL A 211 13.86 -12.49 10.54
CA VAL A 211 13.26 -12.71 11.87
C VAL A 211 12.51 -11.48 12.39
N TRP A 212 12.34 -10.45 11.57
CA TRP A 212 11.55 -9.27 11.92
C TRP A 212 10.08 -9.64 12.21
N ILE A 213 9.51 -9.04 13.27
CA ILE A 213 8.21 -9.44 13.84
C ILE A 213 7.04 -8.53 13.45
N GLY A 214 7.31 -7.40 12.81
CA GLY A 214 6.30 -6.37 12.53
C GLY A 214 5.38 -6.64 11.34
N ALA A 215 5.59 -7.71 10.57
CA ALA A 215 4.84 -7.99 9.35
C ALA A 215 3.31 -8.08 9.58
N ALA A 216 2.88 -8.77 10.64
CA ALA A 216 1.47 -8.93 10.98
C ALA A 216 0.81 -7.59 11.38
N ALA A 217 1.54 -6.75 12.11
CA ALA A 217 1.10 -5.43 12.53
C ALA A 217 0.95 -4.48 11.35
N TRP A 218 1.91 -4.49 10.42
CA TRP A 218 1.80 -3.67 9.22
C TRP A 218 0.65 -4.14 8.32
N LEU A 219 0.44 -5.45 8.16
CA LEU A 219 -0.76 -5.96 7.45
C LEU A 219 -2.07 -5.54 8.14
N ALA A 220 -2.11 -5.52 9.48
CA ALA A 220 -3.27 -5.04 10.25
C ALA A 220 -3.60 -3.56 10.01
N SER A 221 -2.62 -2.74 9.60
CA SER A 221 -2.87 -1.34 9.22
C SER A 221 -3.86 -1.24 8.04
N HIS A 222 -3.85 -2.18 7.09
CA HIS A 222 -4.79 -2.20 5.96
C HIS A 222 -6.23 -2.51 6.41
N PHE A 223 -6.41 -3.47 7.32
CA PHE A 223 -7.71 -3.74 7.93
C PHE A 223 -8.25 -2.50 8.65
N THR A 224 -7.38 -1.79 9.37
CA THR A 224 -7.72 -0.55 10.06
C THR A 224 -8.11 0.55 9.09
N ARG A 225 -7.29 0.78 8.06
CA ARG A 225 -7.51 1.80 7.04
C ARG A 225 -8.81 1.56 6.28
N ARG A 226 -9.06 0.32 5.85
CA ARG A 226 -10.33 -0.06 5.21
C ARG A 226 -11.52 0.30 6.08
N TRP A 227 -11.53 -0.13 7.34
CA TRP A 227 -12.64 0.21 8.23
C TRP A 227 -12.76 1.73 8.47
N ARG A 228 -11.65 2.45 8.67
CA ARG A 228 -11.69 3.91 8.87
C ARG A 228 -12.29 4.66 7.68
N TYR A 229 -12.00 4.21 6.45
CA TYR A 229 -12.50 4.83 5.23
C TYR A 229 -13.96 4.51 4.95
N GLU A 230 -14.39 3.26 5.10
CA GLU A 230 -15.75 2.85 4.70
C GLU A 230 -16.74 2.75 5.86
N LYS A 231 -16.25 2.70 7.10
CA LYS A 231 -17.06 2.54 8.32
C LYS A 231 -18.05 1.38 8.23
N ASP A 232 -17.66 0.30 7.54
CA ASP A 232 -18.44 -0.93 7.44
C ASP A 232 -18.36 -1.73 8.76
N GLU A 233 -19.47 -1.73 9.50
CA GLU A 233 -19.61 -2.46 10.76
C GLU A 233 -19.51 -3.98 10.61
N THR A 234 -19.94 -4.53 9.46
CA THR A 234 -19.85 -5.97 9.19
C THR A 234 -18.40 -6.37 8.97
N PHE A 235 -17.66 -5.60 8.17
CA PHE A 235 -16.22 -5.80 7.99
C PHE A 235 -15.46 -5.64 9.31
N LEU A 236 -15.78 -4.60 10.09
CA LEU A 236 -15.21 -4.37 11.41
C LEU A 236 -15.36 -5.59 12.33
N LYS A 237 -16.60 -6.05 12.50
CA LYS A 237 -16.94 -7.11 13.44
C LYS A 237 -16.40 -8.47 13.03
N ASN A 238 -16.46 -8.79 11.74
CA ASN A 238 -16.22 -10.16 11.27
C ASN A 238 -14.81 -10.40 10.74
N ARG A 239 -14.07 -9.34 10.35
CA ARG A 239 -12.76 -9.46 9.70
C ARG A 239 -11.68 -8.65 10.41
N ALA A 240 -11.83 -7.33 10.44
CA ALA A 240 -10.80 -6.43 10.94
C ALA A 240 -10.50 -6.63 12.43
N TYR A 241 -11.50 -6.47 13.29
CA TYR A 241 -11.28 -6.56 14.73
C TYR A 241 -10.77 -7.94 15.19
N PRO A 242 -11.31 -9.07 14.69
CA PRO A 242 -10.75 -10.39 14.98
C PRO A 242 -9.27 -10.54 14.60
N PHE A 243 -8.85 -10.08 13.40
CA PHE A 243 -7.45 -10.16 12.99
C PHE A 243 -6.56 -9.28 13.87
N LEU A 244 -6.96 -8.03 14.12
CA LEU A 244 -6.23 -7.12 14.99
C LEU A 244 -6.06 -7.66 16.42
N LYS A 245 -7.08 -8.33 16.98
CA LYS A 245 -6.97 -9.00 18.28
C LYS A 245 -5.91 -10.10 18.31
N GLU A 246 -5.71 -10.82 17.22
CA GLU A 246 -4.63 -11.80 17.12
C GLU A 246 -3.26 -11.12 17.14
N VAL A 247 -3.10 -10.00 16.44
CA VAL A 247 -1.84 -9.23 16.46
C VAL A 247 -1.59 -8.63 17.84
N ALA A 248 -2.60 -8.04 18.48
CA ALA A 248 -2.48 -7.53 19.83
C ALA A 248 -2.15 -8.62 20.85
N ALA A 249 -2.74 -9.82 20.72
CA ALA A 249 -2.43 -10.96 21.58
C ALA A 249 -0.96 -11.40 21.46
N PHE A 250 -0.35 -11.27 20.27
CA PHE A 250 1.09 -11.49 20.09
C PHE A 250 1.90 -10.45 20.87
N TYR A 251 1.63 -9.15 20.69
CA TYR A 251 2.34 -8.10 21.42
C TYR A 251 2.16 -8.20 22.94
N GLU A 252 0.98 -8.57 23.42
CA GLU A 252 0.72 -8.78 24.86
C GLU A 252 1.65 -9.81 25.51
N ASP A 253 2.09 -10.82 24.76
CA ASP A 253 2.97 -11.89 25.25
C ASP A 253 4.44 -11.66 24.86
N TYR A 254 4.69 -11.01 23.73
CA TYR A 254 6.02 -10.77 23.19
C TYR A 254 6.75 -9.62 23.89
N LEU A 255 6.01 -8.59 24.30
CA LEU A 255 6.56 -7.43 25.00
C LEU A 255 7.07 -7.84 26.40
N VAL A 256 8.31 -7.48 26.69
CA VAL A 256 8.96 -7.80 27.97
C VAL A 256 8.98 -6.57 28.86
N LEU A 257 8.23 -6.60 29.97
CA LEU A 257 8.33 -5.57 31.00
C LEU A 257 9.68 -5.67 31.72
N ARG A 258 10.47 -4.59 31.72
CA ARG A 258 11.78 -4.53 32.39
C ARG A 258 11.74 -3.71 33.67
N GLU A 259 12.87 -3.66 34.37
CA GLU A 259 13.03 -3.00 35.69
C GLU A 259 12.82 -1.48 35.64
N ASP A 260 12.98 -0.86 34.47
CA ASP A 260 12.67 0.56 34.23
C ASP A 260 11.16 0.85 34.13
N GLY A 261 10.32 -0.19 34.18
CA GLY A 261 8.88 -0.10 34.12
C GLY A 261 8.31 -0.03 32.70
N LEU A 262 9.14 -0.17 31.67
CA LEU A 262 8.73 -0.12 30.25
C LEU A 262 8.64 -1.51 29.62
N TYR A 263 7.78 -1.62 28.60
CA TYR A 263 7.64 -2.81 27.76
C TYR A 263 8.60 -2.74 26.58
N HIS A 264 9.54 -3.68 26.50
CA HIS A 264 10.54 -3.71 25.43
C HIS A 264 10.24 -4.82 24.41
N ILE A 265 10.64 -4.57 23.15
CA ILE A 265 10.55 -5.50 22.02
C ILE A 265 11.92 -6.11 21.80
N ALA A 266 12.06 -7.42 22.05
CA ALA A 266 13.32 -8.13 21.88
C ALA A 266 13.13 -9.60 21.48
N PRO A 267 13.78 -10.08 20.41
CA PRO A 267 14.56 -9.31 19.43
C PRO A 267 13.70 -8.35 18.60
N SER A 268 14.28 -7.22 18.20
CA SER A 268 13.68 -6.23 17.30
C SER A 268 14.63 -5.93 16.14
N GLN A 269 14.11 -5.43 15.03
CA GLN A 269 14.91 -5.07 13.85
C GLN A 269 14.34 -3.83 13.14
N SER A 270 15.20 -3.08 12.44
CA SER A 270 14.76 -2.15 11.40
C SER A 270 15.01 -2.81 10.04
N PRO A 271 13.97 -3.29 9.33
CA PRO A 271 14.15 -3.90 8.01
C PRO A 271 14.73 -2.90 7.02
N GLU A 272 15.77 -3.20 6.23
CA GLU A 272 16.76 -4.28 6.41
C GLU A 272 18.13 -3.68 6.80
N ASN A 273 18.09 -2.53 7.46
CA ASN A 273 19.26 -1.73 7.76
C ASN A 273 20.08 -2.37 8.89
N LYS A 274 21.37 -2.06 8.88
CA LYS A 274 22.36 -2.57 9.84
C LYS A 274 23.14 -1.42 10.44
N PHE A 275 23.65 -1.68 11.64
CA PHE A 275 24.54 -0.77 12.34
C PHE A 275 25.81 -1.49 12.78
N GLU A 276 26.86 -0.72 13.08
CA GLU A 276 28.09 -1.25 13.64
C GLU A 276 27.81 -1.94 14.99
N GLY A 277 28.15 -3.23 15.06
CA GLY A 277 28.00 -4.04 16.26
C GLY A 277 29.15 -3.86 17.26
N THR A 278 29.15 -4.65 18.32
CA THR A 278 30.24 -4.70 19.32
C THR A 278 31.44 -5.55 18.91
N GLY A 279 31.42 -6.10 17.70
CA GLY A 279 32.49 -6.91 17.12
C GLY A 279 32.70 -6.59 15.64
N ASP A 280 33.37 -7.47 14.91
CA ASP A 280 33.83 -7.21 13.53
C ASP A 280 32.71 -7.22 12.47
N TYR A 281 31.47 -7.50 12.86
CA TYR A 281 30.33 -7.64 11.95
C TYR A 281 29.24 -6.62 12.24
N ALA A 282 28.69 -6.06 11.17
CA ALA A 282 27.45 -5.29 11.22
C ALA A 282 26.30 -6.16 11.74
N VAL A 283 25.43 -5.58 12.57
CA VAL A 283 24.29 -6.28 13.19
C VAL A 283 22.97 -5.60 12.81
N SER A 284 21.90 -6.40 12.75
CA SER A 284 20.53 -5.92 12.50
C SER A 284 19.57 -6.18 13.68
N ILE A 285 19.96 -7.03 14.63
CA ILE A 285 19.16 -7.36 15.81
C ILE A 285 19.43 -6.33 16.90
N LEU A 286 18.38 -5.78 17.46
CA LEU A 286 18.42 -4.84 18.58
C LEU A 286 17.23 -5.07 19.53
N VAL A 287 17.02 -4.10 20.43
CA VAL A 287 15.87 -3.98 21.30
C VAL A 287 15.19 -2.67 20.93
N ASP A 288 13.88 -2.66 20.65
CA ASP A 288 13.12 -1.43 20.37
C ASP A 288 13.57 -0.63 19.13
N SER A 289 13.51 -1.22 17.93
CA SER A 289 13.56 -0.42 16.71
C SER A 289 12.39 0.56 16.67
N ALA A 290 12.61 1.74 16.07
CA ALA A 290 11.56 2.74 15.97
C ALA A 290 10.32 2.18 15.26
N MET A 291 10.52 1.44 14.17
CA MET A 291 9.43 0.81 13.41
C MET A 291 8.61 -0.17 14.25
N ASP A 292 9.25 -1.01 15.08
CA ASP A 292 8.51 -1.98 15.90
C ASP A 292 7.70 -1.30 17.01
N ILE A 293 8.24 -0.21 17.61
CA ILE A 293 7.48 0.63 18.56
C ILE A 293 6.28 1.26 17.85
N GLU A 294 6.49 1.85 16.68
CA GLU A 294 5.45 2.50 15.89
C GLU A 294 4.32 1.52 15.52
N LEU A 295 4.66 0.33 15.03
CA LEU A 295 3.69 -0.70 14.66
C LEU A 295 2.92 -1.24 15.86
N ALA A 296 3.59 -1.45 17.00
CA ALA A 296 2.92 -1.85 18.23
C ALA A 296 1.96 -0.76 18.71
N ALA A 297 2.40 0.50 18.69
CA ALA A 297 1.59 1.64 19.11
C ALA A 297 0.36 1.82 18.21
N GLU A 298 0.53 1.75 16.88
CA GLU A 298 -0.58 1.89 15.94
C GLU A 298 -1.59 0.75 16.08
N THR A 299 -1.11 -0.50 16.18
CA THR A 299 -1.97 -1.68 16.31
C THR A 299 -2.82 -1.62 17.59
N LEU A 300 -2.20 -1.33 18.73
CA LEU A 300 -2.91 -1.30 20.01
C LEU A 300 -3.91 -0.13 20.07
N ASN A 301 -3.57 1.03 19.51
CA ASN A 301 -4.53 2.14 19.37
C ASN A 301 -5.71 1.75 18.48
N ALA A 302 -5.47 1.08 17.34
CA ALA A 302 -6.53 0.60 16.47
C ALA A 302 -7.43 -0.43 17.16
N CYS A 303 -6.86 -1.36 17.94
CA CYS A 303 -7.62 -2.30 18.76
C CYS A 303 -8.54 -1.59 19.76
N ILE A 304 -8.05 -0.53 20.42
CA ILE A 304 -8.86 0.28 21.34
C ILE A 304 -9.99 0.98 20.59
N GLU A 305 -9.68 1.64 19.47
CA GLU A 305 -10.66 2.36 18.64
C GLU A 305 -11.79 1.43 18.17
N MET A 306 -11.44 0.29 17.58
CA MET A 306 -12.39 -0.72 17.11
C MET A 306 -13.21 -1.32 18.24
N SER A 307 -12.58 -1.60 19.38
CA SER A 307 -13.23 -2.11 20.58
C SER A 307 -14.27 -1.13 21.13
N VAL A 308 -13.97 0.17 21.14
CA VAL A 308 -14.92 1.24 21.51
C VAL A 308 -16.08 1.26 20.52
N SER A 309 -15.80 1.24 19.21
CA SER A 309 -16.83 1.26 18.18
C SER A 309 -17.80 0.07 18.28
N LEU A 310 -17.30 -1.11 18.67
CA LEU A 310 -18.11 -2.32 18.83
C LEU A 310 -18.77 -2.45 20.22
N GLY A 311 -18.34 -1.67 21.21
CA GLY A 311 -18.83 -1.78 22.59
C GLY A 311 -18.40 -3.08 23.30
N VAL A 312 -17.27 -3.69 22.93
CA VAL A 312 -16.80 -5.00 23.45
C VAL A 312 -15.44 -4.90 24.15
N ASP A 313 -14.98 -5.93 24.87
CA ASP A 313 -13.59 -6.07 25.33
C ASP A 313 -13.02 -4.92 26.21
N GLY A 314 -13.84 -4.38 27.12
CA GLY A 314 -13.47 -3.26 27.98
C GLY A 314 -12.23 -3.47 28.86
N ASP A 315 -11.96 -4.70 29.30
CA ASP A 315 -10.74 -5.00 30.07
C ASP A 315 -9.50 -5.11 29.19
N LEU A 316 -9.62 -5.60 27.95
CA LEU A 316 -8.52 -5.56 26.99
C LEU A 316 -8.15 -4.12 26.65
N ARG A 317 -9.11 -3.21 26.51
CA ARG A 317 -8.81 -1.77 26.31
C ARG A 317 -7.94 -1.20 27.42
N LYS A 318 -8.21 -1.56 28.69
CA LYS A 318 -7.39 -1.11 29.83
C LYS A 318 -5.96 -1.67 29.72
N LYS A 319 -5.82 -2.96 29.40
CA LYS A 319 -4.52 -3.62 29.21
C LYS A 319 -3.73 -2.96 28.07
N TRP A 320 -4.35 -2.75 26.91
CA TRP A 320 -3.70 -2.12 25.76
C TRP A 320 -3.31 -0.67 26.03
N SER A 321 -4.16 0.09 26.73
CA SER A 321 -3.85 1.47 27.14
C SER A 321 -2.65 1.53 28.10
N ASP A 322 -2.56 0.57 29.01
CA ASP A 322 -1.45 0.43 29.95
C ASP A 322 -0.13 0.02 29.26
N ILE A 323 -0.20 -0.89 28.28
CA ILE A 323 0.96 -1.20 27.43
C ILE A 323 1.42 0.05 26.68
N LEU A 324 0.51 0.75 26.00
CA LEU A 324 0.81 1.97 25.25
C LEU A 324 1.48 3.05 26.10
N ALA A 325 0.99 3.26 27.33
CA ALA A 325 1.55 4.23 28.27
C ALA A 325 2.97 3.86 28.76
N ARG A 326 3.37 2.60 28.55
CA ARG A 326 4.65 2.04 29.00
C ARG A 326 5.49 1.50 27.84
N LEU A 327 5.17 1.86 26.60
CA LEU A 327 6.08 1.65 25.47
C LEU A 327 7.28 2.61 25.56
N PRO A 328 8.46 2.24 25.04
CA PRO A 328 9.62 3.12 25.03
C PRO A 328 9.34 4.31 24.12
N ALA A 329 9.76 5.50 24.55
CA ALA A 329 9.63 6.68 23.73
C ALA A 329 10.59 6.61 22.54
N LEU A 330 10.11 7.01 21.36
CA LEU A 330 10.99 7.28 20.22
C LEU A 330 11.89 8.48 20.54
N THR A 331 13.16 8.38 20.18
CA THR A 331 14.20 9.36 20.55
C THR A 331 14.85 9.97 19.32
N THR A 332 15.51 11.10 19.53
CA THR A 332 16.30 11.77 18.50
C THR A 332 17.80 11.65 18.79
N ASP A 333 18.62 11.61 17.74
CA ASP A 333 20.07 11.59 17.85
C ASP A 333 20.68 12.98 18.10
N SER A 334 22.01 13.04 18.25
CA SER A 334 22.77 14.28 18.45
C SER A 334 22.64 15.32 17.33
N LYS A 335 22.15 14.92 16.15
CA LYS A 335 21.92 15.77 14.97
C LYS A 335 20.44 16.10 14.77
N GLY A 336 19.57 15.67 15.67
CA GLY A 336 18.12 15.87 15.60
C GLY A 336 17.40 14.93 14.64
N ARG A 337 18.05 13.87 14.14
CA ARG A 337 17.39 12.80 13.38
C ARG A 337 16.56 11.94 14.31
N LEU A 338 15.44 11.40 13.84
CA LEU A 338 14.74 10.31 14.51
C LEU A 338 15.66 9.08 14.51
N ASN A 339 15.92 8.50 15.69
CA ASN A 339 16.72 7.29 15.79
C ASN A 339 15.99 6.13 15.11
N GLU A 340 16.65 5.47 14.16
CA GLU A 340 16.09 4.28 13.49
C GLU A 340 16.12 3.04 14.39
N PHE A 341 17.14 2.97 15.24
CA PHE A 341 17.38 1.88 16.19
C PHE A 341 17.06 2.32 17.62
N ASP A 342 17.53 1.57 18.60
CA ASP A 342 17.31 1.79 20.04
C ASP A 342 17.85 3.13 20.56
N LYS A 343 18.84 3.68 19.86
CA LYS A 343 19.53 4.95 20.16
C LYS A 343 20.34 5.37 18.93
N GLU A 344 21.12 6.43 19.09
CA GLU A 344 22.09 6.84 18.08
C GLU A 344 23.10 5.70 17.83
N ARG A 345 23.07 5.17 16.60
CA ARG A 345 23.98 4.11 16.11
C ARG A 345 24.67 4.57 14.84
N VAL A 346 25.86 4.02 14.58
CA VAL A 346 26.55 4.18 13.29
C VAL A 346 25.95 3.20 12.30
N GLU A 347 25.21 3.72 11.32
CA GLU A 347 24.64 2.95 10.22
C GLU A 347 25.72 2.47 9.25
N THR A 348 25.68 1.20 8.85
CA THR A 348 26.63 0.70 7.84
C THR A 348 26.23 1.09 6.42
N GLU A 349 24.96 1.45 6.20
CA GLU A 349 24.45 1.97 4.94
C GLU A 349 23.60 3.23 5.21
N PRO A 350 24.20 4.41 5.42
CA PRO A 350 23.46 5.65 5.67
C PRO A 350 22.42 6.00 4.59
N GLY A 351 22.71 5.63 3.33
CA GLY A 351 21.81 5.78 2.19
C GLY A 351 20.90 4.58 1.92
N HIS A 352 20.59 3.75 2.93
CA HIS A 352 19.80 2.53 2.77
C HIS A 352 18.46 2.76 2.04
N ARG A 353 17.97 1.75 1.33
CA ARG A 353 16.70 1.83 0.58
C ARG A 353 15.44 1.84 1.45
N HIS A 354 15.46 1.25 2.64
CA HIS A 354 14.30 1.27 3.54
C HIS A 354 14.21 2.58 4.33
N LEU A 355 12.97 2.96 4.63
CA LEU A 355 12.60 4.13 5.44
C LEU A 355 11.82 3.69 6.68
N SER A 356 12.16 2.54 7.25
CA SER A 356 11.33 1.82 8.25
C SER A 356 10.97 2.66 9.49
N HIS A 357 11.89 3.46 10.02
CA HIS A 357 11.64 4.39 11.13
C HIS A 357 10.86 5.65 10.74
N LEU A 358 10.48 5.79 9.47
CA LEU A 358 9.61 6.85 8.98
C LEU A 358 8.20 6.33 8.68
N TYR A 359 7.89 5.09 9.10
CA TYR A 359 6.57 4.49 8.96
C TYR A 359 5.46 5.42 9.50
N GLY A 360 5.71 6.08 10.64
CA GLY A 360 4.79 7.00 11.29
C GLY A 360 4.52 8.30 10.51
N LEU A 361 5.36 8.66 9.53
CA LEU A 361 5.04 9.69 8.52
C LEU A 361 4.14 9.10 7.42
N TYR A 362 4.52 7.95 6.89
CA TYR A 362 3.80 7.24 5.85
C TYR A 362 4.24 5.77 5.79
N PRO A 363 3.34 4.79 5.60
CA PRO A 363 1.89 4.94 5.43
C PRO A 363 1.12 5.16 6.75
N GLY A 364 1.78 5.03 7.90
CA GLY A 364 1.19 5.33 9.20
C GLY A 364 0.83 6.81 9.36
N GLU A 365 0.18 7.12 10.47
CA GLU A 365 -0.32 8.47 10.79
C GLU A 365 0.11 8.93 12.20
N LEU A 366 1.21 8.38 12.72
CA LEU A 366 1.68 8.64 14.08
C LEU A 366 2.32 10.03 14.24
N PHE A 367 2.87 10.59 13.15
CA PHE A 367 3.55 11.89 13.16
C PHE A 367 2.80 12.93 12.29
N PRO A 368 1.51 13.21 12.59
CA PRO A 368 0.75 14.19 11.82
C PRO A 368 1.37 15.60 11.95
N GLN A 369 0.95 16.53 11.09
CA GLN A 369 1.38 17.92 11.18
C GLN A 369 1.26 18.47 12.61
N GLY A 370 2.36 19.07 13.11
CA GLY A 370 2.46 19.60 14.48
C GLY A 370 2.98 18.60 15.51
N HIS A 371 3.11 17.31 15.18
CA HIS A 371 3.70 16.32 16.09
C HIS A 371 5.19 16.62 16.37
N PRO A 372 5.68 16.52 17.63
CA PRO A 372 7.06 16.89 17.97
C PRO A 372 8.14 16.12 17.20
N LEU A 373 7.90 14.85 16.89
CA LEU A 373 8.86 14.00 16.15
C LEU A 373 8.83 14.20 14.64
N ARG A 374 7.84 14.91 14.09
CA ARG A 374 7.70 15.08 12.64
C ARG A 374 8.94 15.73 12.02
N ARG A 375 9.49 16.77 12.68
CA ARG A 375 10.71 17.43 12.22
C ARG A 375 11.92 16.51 12.27
N ALA A 376 12.03 15.66 13.30
CA ALA A 376 13.13 14.71 13.40
C ALA A 376 13.07 13.64 12.29
N ALA A 377 11.86 13.17 11.97
CA ALA A 377 11.63 12.24 10.87
C ALA A 377 11.96 12.88 9.50
N GLU A 378 11.65 14.16 9.29
CA GLU A 378 12.06 14.91 8.10
C GLU A 378 13.59 15.04 7.98
N ILE A 379 14.29 15.37 9.08
CA ILE A 379 15.76 15.43 9.09
C ILE A 379 16.36 14.06 8.78
N SER A 380 15.77 12.98 9.29
CA SER A 380 16.18 11.60 8.95
C SER A 380 16.01 11.28 7.47
N LEU A 381 14.89 11.69 6.86
CA LEU A 381 14.65 11.54 5.43
C LEU A 381 15.73 12.26 4.61
N ASP A 382 15.96 13.54 4.91
CA ASP A 382 16.98 14.34 4.20
C ASP A 382 18.37 13.73 4.34
N TYR A 383 18.72 13.21 5.52
CA TYR A 383 19.96 12.50 5.75
C TYR A 383 20.08 11.25 4.86
N ARG A 384 19.05 10.40 4.83
CA ARG A 384 18.98 9.19 3.99
C ARG A 384 19.22 9.52 2.52
N LEU A 385 18.55 10.55 2.01
CA LEU A 385 18.63 10.98 0.61
C LEU A 385 19.99 11.59 0.27
N SER A 386 20.57 12.39 1.18
CA SER A 386 21.92 12.96 0.99
C SER A 386 23.04 11.91 0.91
N HIS A 387 22.78 10.67 1.33
CA HIS A 387 23.70 9.54 1.25
C HIS A 387 23.37 8.55 0.13
N GLY A 388 22.48 8.93 -0.81
CA GLY A 388 22.16 8.13 -1.99
C GLY A 388 20.97 7.20 -1.84
N GLY A 389 20.10 7.41 -0.84
CA GLY A 389 18.83 6.69 -0.70
C GLY A 389 17.88 6.83 -1.89
N ALA A 390 16.71 6.17 -1.80
CA ALA A 390 15.71 6.12 -2.88
C ALA A 390 16.23 5.49 -4.20
N TYR A 391 17.17 4.55 -4.12
CA TYR A 391 17.82 3.97 -5.29
C TYR A 391 17.09 2.77 -5.93
N THR A 392 15.90 2.40 -5.43
CA THR A 392 15.00 1.39 -6.04
C THR A 392 13.64 2.02 -6.36
N GLY A 393 12.86 1.41 -7.27
CA GLY A 393 11.51 1.86 -7.64
C GLY A 393 10.60 2.07 -6.42
N TRP A 394 10.34 1.01 -5.65
CA TRP A 394 9.55 1.09 -4.42
C TRP A 394 10.10 2.09 -3.37
N SER A 395 11.42 2.21 -3.20
CA SER A 395 12.01 3.13 -2.21
C SER A 395 11.78 4.59 -2.61
N ARG A 396 11.88 4.85 -3.92
CA ARG A 396 11.58 6.15 -4.51
C ARG A 396 10.10 6.49 -4.44
N ALA A 397 9.23 5.52 -4.67
CA ALA A 397 7.79 5.67 -4.52
C ALA A 397 7.40 5.99 -3.06
N TRP A 398 7.97 5.27 -2.07
CA TRP A 398 7.77 5.59 -0.66
C TRP A 398 8.26 7.00 -0.31
N THR A 399 9.44 7.37 -0.82
CA THR A 399 9.97 8.74 -0.66
C THR A 399 9.00 9.78 -1.21
N ALA A 400 8.44 9.56 -2.41
CA ALA A 400 7.45 10.47 -3.00
C ALA A 400 6.19 10.61 -2.10
N CYS A 401 5.65 9.51 -1.57
CA CYS A 401 4.53 9.55 -0.62
C CYS A 401 4.86 10.40 0.62
N ILE A 402 6.06 10.24 1.20
CA ILE A 402 6.48 11.02 2.36
C ILE A 402 6.66 12.50 2.00
N MET A 403 7.25 12.82 0.84
CA MET A 403 7.37 14.21 0.37
C MET A 403 6.01 14.86 0.18
N ALA A 404 5.04 14.13 -0.38
CA ALA A 404 3.66 14.58 -0.49
C ALA A 404 3.06 14.85 0.90
N ARG A 405 3.20 13.92 1.84
CA ARG A 405 2.73 14.06 3.23
C ARG A 405 3.37 15.28 3.93
N LEU A 406 4.63 15.59 3.64
CA LEU A 406 5.37 16.74 4.17
C LEU A 406 5.03 18.07 3.47
N GLY A 407 4.22 18.07 2.40
CA GLY A 407 3.90 19.26 1.62
C GLY A 407 5.03 19.73 0.69
N ARG A 408 6.03 18.87 0.42
CA ARG A 408 7.19 19.18 -0.44
C ARG A 408 6.88 18.84 -1.89
N ALA A 409 5.99 19.62 -2.50
CA ALA A 409 5.46 19.39 -3.84
C ALA A 409 6.54 19.18 -4.91
N GLU A 410 7.51 20.09 -4.98
CA GLU A 410 8.60 20.05 -5.97
C GLU A 410 9.46 18.78 -5.81
N ASP A 411 9.80 18.40 -4.57
CA ASP A 411 10.59 17.19 -4.32
C ASP A 411 9.80 15.92 -4.63
N CYS A 412 8.51 15.89 -4.27
CA CYS A 412 7.62 14.80 -4.65
C CYS A 412 7.57 14.61 -6.16
N TYR A 413 7.40 15.71 -6.90
CA TYR A 413 7.37 15.68 -8.37
C TYR A 413 8.69 15.18 -8.95
N LYS A 414 9.85 15.64 -8.45
CA LYS A 414 11.17 15.12 -8.86
C LYS A 414 11.31 13.62 -8.63
N HIS A 415 10.84 13.10 -7.49
CA HIS A 415 10.88 11.67 -7.20
C HIS A 415 9.94 10.88 -8.11
N LEU A 416 8.74 11.38 -8.43
CA LEU A 416 7.85 10.79 -9.43
C LEU A 416 8.47 10.81 -10.84
N THR A 417 9.09 11.92 -11.24
CA THR A 417 9.78 12.01 -12.53
C THR A 417 10.83 10.93 -12.65
N ALA A 418 11.69 10.80 -11.65
CA ALA A 418 12.73 9.79 -11.70
C ALA A 418 12.19 8.35 -11.57
N LEU A 419 11.13 8.11 -10.79
CA LEU A 419 10.43 6.81 -10.76
C LEU A 419 9.99 6.40 -12.16
N ILE A 420 9.28 7.29 -12.86
CA ILE A 420 8.70 7.02 -14.18
C ILE A 420 9.77 6.96 -15.28
N CYS A 421 10.79 7.84 -15.22
CA CYS A 421 11.77 7.95 -16.31
C CYS A 421 12.99 7.02 -16.15
N ASP A 422 13.37 6.67 -14.93
CA ASP A 422 14.60 5.90 -14.67
C ASP A 422 14.31 4.50 -14.11
N PHE A 423 13.15 4.30 -13.48
CA PHE A 423 12.72 3.03 -12.87
C PHE A 423 11.44 2.47 -13.49
N ALA A 424 11.07 2.83 -14.72
CA ALA A 424 9.96 2.17 -15.41
C ALA A 424 10.33 1.67 -16.81
N THR A 425 9.58 0.69 -17.31
CA THR A 425 9.62 0.28 -18.71
C THR A 425 8.91 1.30 -19.61
N GLU A 426 9.03 1.14 -20.93
CA GLU A 426 8.22 1.90 -21.89
C GLU A 426 6.71 1.62 -21.75
N SER A 427 6.36 0.46 -21.18
CA SER A 427 4.98 0.12 -20.79
C SER A 427 4.61 0.59 -19.38
N LEU A 428 5.43 1.46 -18.77
CA LEU A 428 5.26 2.04 -17.44
C LEU A 428 5.30 1.07 -16.25
N LEU A 429 5.75 -0.18 -16.43
CA LEU A 429 5.92 -1.11 -15.32
C LEU A 429 7.18 -0.73 -14.51
N ASP A 430 7.06 -0.66 -13.19
CA ASP A 430 8.16 -0.28 -12.29
C ASP A 430 9.29 -1.32 -12.25
N LEU A 431 10.50 -0.87 -12.02
CA LEU A 431 11.73 -1.64 -12.09
C LEU A 431 12.53 -1.49 -10.80
N HIS A 432 12.83 -2.61 -10.19
CA HIS A 432 13.94 -2.73 -9.26
C HIS A 432 15.27 -2.92 -10.04
N PRO A 433 16.37 -2.25 -9.65
CA PRO A 433 17.69 -2.51 -10.24
C PRO A 433 18.11 -4.00 -10.17
N PRO A 434 18.81 -4.56 -11.18
CA PRO A 434 19.30 -3.90 -12.39
C PRO A 434 18.20 -3.55 -13.40
N ARG A 435 17.19 -4.42 -13.66
CA ARG A 435 15.95 -4.14 -14.44
C ARG A 435 14.94 -5.27 -14.21
N ILE A 436 14.40 -5.40 -13.01
CA ILE A 436 13.45 -6.46 -12.63
C ILE A 436 12.09 -5.80 -12.37
N PHE A 437 11.05 -6.23 -13.07
CA PHE A 437 9.70 -5.75 -12.80
C PHE A 437 9.32 -6.04 -11.34
N GLN A 438 8.89 -5.00 -10.63
CA GLN A 438 8.27 -5.05 -9.32
C GLN A 438 7.07 -4.12 -9.32
N ILE A 439 5.90 -4.59 -8.90
CA ILE A 439 4.65 -3.82 -9.02
C ILE A 439 4.48 -2.77 -7.91
N ASP A 440 5.21 -2.94 -6.81
CA ASP A 440 5.12 -2.08 -5.64
C ASP A 440 5.39 -0.61 -5.98
N GLY A 441 6.43 -0.30 -6.77
CA GLY A 441 6.70 1.07 -7.21
C GLY A 441 5.58 1.69 -8.05
N ASN A 442 4.86 0.92 -8.87
CA ASN A 442 3.65 1.40 -9.55
C ASN A 442 2.58 1.84 -8.56
N MET A 443 2.32 1.01 -7.55
CA MET A 443 1.29 1.27 -6.54
C MET A 443 1.67 2.41 -5.61
N GLY A 444 2.94 2.50 -5.23
CA GLY A 444 3.47 3.63 -4.47
C GLY A 444 3.43 4.94 -5.25
N GLY A 445 3.76 4.94 -6.55
CA GLY A 445 3.65 6.15 -7.39
C GLY A 445 2.20 6.60 -7.58
N CYS A 446 1.27 5.66 -7.75
CA CYS A 446 -0.18 5.96 -7.73
C CYS A 446 -0.61 6.56 -6.39
N ALA A 447 -0.15 6.01 -5.28
CA ALA A 447 -0.43 6.53 -3.94
C ALA A 447 0.18 7.92 -3.70
N ALA A 448 1.37 8.20 -4.23
CA ALA A 448 1.98 9.52 -4.13
C ALA A 448 1.15 10.59 -4.86
N VAL A 449 0.63 10.29 -6.05
CA VAL A 449 -0.29 11.19 -6.77
C VAL A 449 -1.58 11.43 -5.95
N CYS A 450 -2.14 10.39 -5.32
CA CYS A 450 -3.25 10.57 -4.38
C CYS A 450 -2.86 11.54 -3.25
N GLU A 451 -1.75 11.30 -2.56
CA GLU A 451 -1.32 12.10 -1.39
C GLU A 451 -0.99 13.56 -1.76
N MET A 452 -0.52 13.83 -2.98
CA MET A 452 -0.30 15.19 -3.48
C MET A 452 -1.59 16.00 -3.54
N LEU A 453 -2.68 15.35 -3.97
CA LEU A 453 -3.99 15.97 -4.20
C LEU A 453 -4.90 15.92 -2.96
N LEU A 454 -4.88 14.82 -2.22
CA LEU A 454 -5.69 14.58 -1.03
C LEU A 454 -4.96 13.63 -0.07
N SER A 455 -4.54 14.15 1.07
CA SER A 455 -4.00 13.36 2.18
C SER A 455 -4.91 13.45 3.40
N ALA A 456 -4.86 12.42 4.25
CA ALA A 456 -5.56 12.41 5.53
C ALA A 456 -4.60 11.94 6.63
N GLU A 457 -4.38 12.77 7.65
CA GLU A 457 -3.58 12.44 8.83
C GLU A 457 -4.11 13.18 10.05
N GLY A 458 -4.05 12.57 11.23
CA GLY A 458 -4.40 13.23 12.50
C GLY A 458 -5.83 13.81 12.53
N GLY A 459 -6.77 13.20 11.80
CA GLY A 459 -8.16 13.68 11.69
C GLY A 459 -8.36 14.88 10.78
N THR A 460 -7.34 15.30 10.01
CA THR A 460 -7.41 16.40 9.04
C THR A 460 -7.28 15.87 7.62
N VAL A 461 -8.17 16.28 6.73
CA VAL A 461 -8.09 16.02 5.28
C VAL A 461 -7.48 17.24 4.62
N THR A 462 -6.28 17.09 4.06
CA THR A 462 -5.57 18.18 3.37
C THR A 462 -5.73 18.04 1.86
N LEU A 463 -6.29 19.05 1.21
CA LEU A 463 -6.44 19.11 -0.24
C LEU A 463 -5.32 19.94 -0.87
N LEU A 464 -4.80 19.46 -2.00
CA LEU A 464 -3.72 20.08 -2.78
C LEU A 464 -2.49 20.37 -1.91
N GLY A 465 -2.22 19.49 -0.94
CA GLY A 465 -1.18 19.70 0.08
C GLY A 465 0.23 19.69 -0.49
N ALA A 466 0.45 19.00 -1.60
CA ALA A 466 1.72 18.96 -2.32
C ALA A 466 1.51 19.05 -3.85
N LEU A 467 0.65 19.98 -4.28
CA LEU A 467 0.37 20.22 -5.70
C LEU A 467 1.61 20.85 -6.40
N PRO A 468 2.15 20.24 -7.47
CA PRO A 468 3.31 20.73 -8.17
C PRO A 468 2.94 21.90 -9.11
N GLU A 469 3.89 22.79 -9.41
CA GLU A 469 3.64 23.95 -10.28
C GLU A 469 3.22 23.54 -11.69
N GLU A 470 3.69 22.38 -12.15
CA GLU A 470 3.37 21.75 -13.43
C GLU A 470 1.88 21.40 -13.58
N TRP A 471 1.14 21.29 -12.47
CA TRP A 471 -0.32 21.05 -12.45
C TRP A 471 -1.08 22.34 -12.17
N GLY A 472 -0.82 23.39 -12.97
CA GLY A 472 -1.37 24.74 -12.75
C GLY A 472 -2.89 24.78 -12.54
N SER A 473 -3.67 24.13 -13.41
CA SER A 473 -5.14 24.05 -13.30
C SER A 473 -5.63 22.65 -13.62
N GLY A 474 -6.74 22.24 -13.01
CA GLY A 474 -7.29 20.90 -13.19
C GLY A 474 -8.41 20.56 -12.21
N SER A 475 -8.80 19.29 -12.20
CA SER A 475 -9.73 18.75 -11.23
C SER A 475 -9.39 17.32 -10.84
N PHE A 476 -9.81 16.93 -9.64
CA PHE A 476 -9.92 15.52 -9.27
C PHE A 476 -11.34 15.25 -8.79
N ARG A 477 -11.82 14.04 -9.03
CA ARG A 477 -13.14 13.59 -8.59
C ARG A 477 -13.04 12.26 -7.86
N HIS A 478 -13.95 12.07 -6.90
CA HIS A 478 -14.19 10.80 -6.21
C HIS A 478 -12.98 10.18 -5.49
N LEU A 479 -12.03 11.01 -5.03
CA LEU A 479 -11.04 10.56 -4.05
C LEU A 479 -11.72 10.40 -2.68
N LYS A 480 -11.29 9.41 -1.92
CA LYS A 480 -11.87 9.08 -0.61
C LYS A 480 -11.00 9.57 0.53
N ALA A 481 -11.66 9.96 1.61
CA ALA A 481 -11.07 10.26 2.90
C ALA A 481 -11.76 9.46 4.02
N PRO A 482 -11.14 9.33 5.22
CA PRO A 482 -11.74 8.64 6.35
C PRO A 482 -13.18 9.08 6.68
N GLY A 483 -14.02 8.14 7.09
CA GLY A 483 -15.40 8.41 7.50
C GLY A 483 -16.42 8.44 6.36
N THR A 484 -16.22 7.69 5.28
CA THR A 484 -17.10 7.62 4.08
C THR A 484 -17.15 8.89 3.25
N LEU A 485 -16.13 9.75 3.37
CA LEU A 485 -16.09 11.02 2.66
C LEU A 485 -15.54 10.82 1.24
N ASP A 486 -16.35 11.21 0.25
CA ASP A 486 -15.98 11.40 -1.15
C ASP A 486 -15.68 12.88 -1.38
N VAL A 487 -14.55 13.16 -2.03
CA VAL A 487 -14.05 14.50 -2.24
C VAL A 487 -13.72 14.70 -3.71
N SER A 488 -14.23 15.79 -4.26
CA SER A 488 -13.86 16.29 -5.58
C SER A 488 -13.41 17.74 -5.45
N CYS A 489 -12.43 18.16 -6.23
CA CYS A 489 -11.91 19.52 -6.20
C CYS A 489 -11.58 20.00 -7.61
N VAL A 490 -11.95 21.24 -7.90
CA VAL A 490 -11.45 21.99 -9.06
C VAL A 490 -10.49 23.04 -8.55
N TRP A 491 -9.33 23.14 -9.17
CA TRP A 491 -8.32 24.14 -8.85
C TRP A 491 -7.89 24.92 -10.09
N LYS A 492 -7.43 26.13 -9.83
CA LYS A 492 -6.90 27.05 -10.84
C LYS A 492 -5.71 27.81 -10.27
N ASP A 493 -4.68 28.00 -11.07
CA ASP A 493 -3.45 28.70 -10.69
C ASP A 493 -2.89 28.18 -9.35
N GLY A 494 -2.91 26.85 -9.17
CA GLY A 494 -2.44 26.14 -7.99
C GLY A 494 -3.33 26.25 -6.74
N ARG A 495 -4.57 26.74 -6.86
CA ARG A 495 -5.47 27.00 -5.71
C ARG A 495 -6.84 26.38 -5.92
N ALA A 496 -7.37 25.76 -4.86
CA ALA A 496 -8.73 25.24 -4.87
C ALA A 496 -9.73 26.37 -5.12
N GLU A 497 -10.60 26.21 -6.11
CA GLU A 497 -11.72 27.12 -6.40
C GLU A 497 -13.03 26.54 -5.85
N THR A 498 -13.26 25.26 -6.10
CA THR A 498 -14.44 24.54 -5.62
C THR A 498 -14.06 23.20 -5.02
N ILE A 499 -14.71 22.85 -3.92
CA ILE A 499 -14.60 21.53 -3.29
C ILE A 499 -16.00 20.98 -3.12
N GLU A 500 -16.26 19.83 -3.73
CA GLU A 500 -17.47 19.05 -3.48
C GLU A 500 -17.17 17.92 -2.51
N LEU A 501 -18.01 17.80 -1.51
CA LEU A 501 -17.91 16.82 -0.44
C LEU A 501 -19.20 16.04 -0.40
N ARG A 502 -19.10 14.71 -0.37
CA ARG A 502 -20.26 13.84 -0.17
C ARG A 502 -19.92 12.79 0.87
N ALA A 503 -20.77 12.62 1.88
CA ALA A 503 -20.57 11.61 2.90
C ALA A 503 -21.69 10.57 2.88
N GLU A 504 -21.33 9.28 2.88
CA GLU A 504 -22.34 8.21 2.95
C GLU A 504 -22.90 8.03 4.36
N GLN A 505 -22.15 8.46 5.38
CA GLN A 505 -22.57 8.53 6.78
C GLN A 505 -22.44 9.96 7.30
N ALA A 506 -23.25 10.32 8.30
CA ALA A 506 -23.16 11.63 8.93
C ALA A 506 -21.83 11.76 9.70
N GLY A 507 -21.22 12.94 9.67
CA GLY A 507 -19.92 13.16 10.30
C GLY A 507 -19.49 14.62 10.32
N THR A 508 -18.32 14.85 10.90
CA THR A 508 -17.65 16.15 10.88
C THR A 508 -16.20 15.93 10.49
N TRP A 509 -15.72 16.71 9.52
CA TRP A 509 -14.36 16.65 8.99
C TRP A 509 -13.69 18.00 9.14
N THR A 510 -12.40 17.98 9.45
CA THR A 510 -11.53 19.14 9.32
C THR A 510 -10.87 19.08 7.96
N LEU A 511 -11.17 20.06 7.10
CA LEU A 511 -10.53 20.21 5.79
C LEU A 511 -9.45 21.27 5.87
N ARG A 512 -8.30 21.02 5.26
CA ARG A 512 -7.22 21.99 5.12
C ARG A 512 -6.92 22.23 3.66
N THR A 513 -6.89 23.50 3.25
CA THR A 513 -6.45 23.90 1.91
C THR A 513 -6.00 25.35 1.92
N GLY A 514 -4.99 25.70 1.11
CA GLY A 514 -4.45 27.08 1.05
C GLY A 514 -4.00 27.63 2.41
N GLY A 515 -3.54 26.77 3.33
CA GLY A 515 -3.13 27.14 4.69
C GLY A 515 -4.28 27.48 5.65
N LYS A 516 -5.54 27.24 5.28
CA LYS A 516 -6.73 27.46 6.11
C LYS A 516 -7.39 26.14 6.47
N GLU A 517 -8.07 26.12 7.61
CA GLU A 517 -8.86 24.98 8.09
C GLU A 517 -10.35 25.29 8.12
N TYR A 518 -11.16 24.32 7.74
CA TYR A 518 -12.61 24.40 7.66
C TYR A 518 -13.21 23.18 8.37
N ALA A 519 -14.01 23.41 9.42
CA ALA A 519 -14.83 22.36 10.00
C ALA A 519 -16.11 22.21 9.16
N VAL A 520 -16.34 21.02 8.61
CA VAL A 520 -17.49 20.72 7.77
C VAL A 520 -18.27 19.58 8.38
N ALA A 521 -19.52 19.84 8.76
CA ALA A 521 -20.48 18.80 9.12
C ALA A 521 -21.34 18.45 7.89
N LEU A 522 -21.56 17.17 7.66
CA LEU A 522 -22.47 16.64 6.64
C LEU A 522 -23.40 15.61 7.26
N SER A 523 -24.64 15.61 6.80
CA SER A 523 -25.64 14.59 7.08
C SER A 523 -25.41 13.38 6.18
N GLN A 524 -26.03 12.25 6.53
CA GLN A 524 -25.98 11.04 5.71
C GLN A 524 -26.50 11.30 4.28
N GLY A 525 -25.66 10.99 3.29
CA GLY A 525 -25.98 11.17 1.87
C GLY A 525 -25.96 12.61 1.38
N GLU A 526 -25.57 13.57 2.24
CA GLU A 526 -25.49 14.98 1.87
C GLU A 526 -24.30 15.23 0.93
N THR A 527 -24.54 16.02 -0.11
CA THR A 527 -23.51 16.63 -0.95
C THR A 527 -23.45 18.13 -0.64
N LYS A 528 -22.25 18.65 -0.40
CA LYS A 528 -22.00 20.07 -0.13
C LYS A 528 -20.86 20.58 -0.99
N THR A 529 -21.08 21.71 -1.64
CA THR A 529 -20.06 22.42 -2.41
C THR A 529 -19.58 23.64 -1.64
N LEU A 530 -18.27 23.78 -1.50
CA LEU A 530 -17.60 24.94 -0.94
C LEU A 530 -16.92 25.72 -2.08
N ALA A 531 -17.19 27.01 -2.18
CA ALA A 531 -16.41 27.94 -2.99
C ALA A 531 -15.39 28.63 -2.07
N ILE A 532 -14.10 28.63 -2.43
CA ILE A 532 -13.00 29.06 -1.56
C ILE A 532 -12.33 30.34 -2.04
#